data_AF-A0A0G0W9P7-F1
#
_entry.id   AF-A0A0G0W9P7-F1
#
_cell.length_a   1.000
_cell.length_b   1.000
_cell.length_c   1.000
_cell.angle_alpha   90.00
_cell.angle_beta   90.00
_cell.angle_gamma   90.00
#
_symmetry.space_group_name_H-M   'P 1'
#
loop_
_entity.id
_entity.type
_entity.pdbx_description
1 polymer ?
#
loop_
_entity_poly.entity_id
_entity_poly.type
_entity_poly.pdbx_seq_one_letter_code
_entity_poly.pdbx_strand_id
1 'polypeptide(L)'
;MLKKIITYGISILFVVNANANQANAATAYPTKTIKFFVGQSLNTLNEGQTGSFIFTVSIPDTKPILRSAFIEFSGVSKSAANPQIELSIGGSTVNHELTTISDKPYFIINLDTMENFSNIKDAGDYSYTLDYKILNGSLSLANAFITITYQYSTQNGYPTQGSLTSSTYDMGGASALNTISWDANTLPNNAKIKVQIATSNIESGPWVFLGPDGTKFSFYESSGETIHPRHNNSRYYKYKVVFSTRDPSVTPNINKIKINYSP
;
A
#
# COMPACT_ATOMS: atom_id res chain seq x y z
N MET A 1 6.29 -9.79 47.53
CA MET A 1 5.92 -10.31 46.21
C MET A 1 5.79 -9.14 45.23
N LEU A 2 6.86 -8.78 44.51
CA LEU A 2 6.76 -7.82 43.39
C LEU A 2 6.46 -8.61 42.12
N LYS A 3 5.20 -8.57 41.66
CA LYS A 3 4.80 -9.09 40.36
C LYS A 3 5.35 -8.13 39.29
N LYS A 4 6.43 -8.55 38.64
CA LYS A 4 6.99 -7.89 37.45
C LYS A 4 5.96 -8.01 36.33
N ILE A 5 5.19 -6.96 36.08
CA ILE A 5 4.31 -6.87 34.91
C ILE A 5 5.23 -6.66 33.71
N ILE A 6 5.51 -7.74 32.98
CA ILE A 6 6.21 -7.67 31.70
C ILE A 6 5.14 -7.40 30.65
N THR A 7 4.98 -6.12 30.31
CA THR A 7 4.12 -5.70 29.20
C THR A 7 4.86 -5.98 27.89
N TYR A 8 4.50 -7.06 27.20
CA TYR A 8 4.97 -7.33 25.84
C TYR A 8 4.24 -6.40 24.86
N GLY A 9 4.71 -5.17 24.71
CA GLY A 9 4.26 -4.29 23.63
C GLY A 9 4.98 -4.66 22.33
N ILE A 10 4.25 -5.22 21.36
CA ILE A 10 4.80 -5.43 20.02
C ILE A 10 4.80 -4.07 19.31
N SER A 11 5.99 -3.57 18.96
CA SER A 11 6.20 -2.35 18.17
C SER A 11 6.56 -2.76 16.75
N ILE A 12 5.66 -2.58 15.79
CA ILE A 12 5.98 -2.82 14.37
C ILE A 12 6.45 -1.51 13.74
N LEU A 13 7.56 -1.59 12.99
CA LEU A 13 8.24 -0.50 12.29
C LEU A 13 7.82 -0.51 10.83
N PHE A 14 7.28 0.61 10.33
CA PHE A 14 7.02 0.81 8.91
C PHE A 14 7.61 2.14 8.44
N VAL A 15 8.26 2.13 7.27
CA VAL A 15 8.85 3.31 6.62
C VAL A 15 8.00 3.63 5.40
N VAL A 16 7.46 4.83 5.32
CA VAL A 16 6.68 5.34 4.19
C VAL A 16 7.15 6.76 3.90
N ASN A 17 7.93 7.00 2.85
CA ASN A 17 8.31 8.36 2.46
C ASN A 17 7.17 9.01 1.64
N ALA A 18 6.55 10.09 2.14
CA ALA A 18 5.51 10.82 1.42
C ALA A 18 5.90 12.30 1.23
N ASN A 19 6.42 12.65 0.05
CA ASN A 19 6.60 14.04 -0.39
C ASN A 19 5.50 14.38 -1.40
N ALA A 20 5.06 15.64 -1.42
CA ALA A 20 4.45 16.18 -2.62
C ALA A 20 5.45 17.15 -3.29
N ASN A 21 5.29 17.43 -4.58
CA ASN A 21 6.14 18.30 -5.41
C ASN A 21 5.67 19.77 -5.50
N GLN A 22 6.61 20.74 -5.44
CA GLN A 22 6.41 22.18 -5.72
C GLN A 22 6.53 22.52 -7.22
N ALA A 23 6.01 23.68 -7.68
CA ALA A 23 6.39 24.27 -8.96
C ALA A 23 6.17 25.80 -9.05
N ASN A 24 7.02 26.49 -9.82
CA ASN A 24 6.67 27.68 -10.60
C ASN A 24 7.53 27.71 -11.89
N ALA A 25 6.93 27.36 -13.04
CA ALA A 25 7.33 27.66 -14.43
C ALA A 25 6.25 27.07 -15.37
N ALA A 26 6.18 27.55 -16.63
CA ALA A 26 5.30 27.10 -17.74
C ALA A 26 4.74 25.68 -17.60
N THR A 27 3.45 25.44 -17.90
CA THR A 27 2.74 24.15 -17.75
C THR A 27 3.63 22.98 -18.11
N ALA A 28 4.33 22.47 -17.10
CA ALA A 28 5.25 21.38 -17.25
C ALA A 28 4.41 20.12 -17.10
N TYR A 29 4.73 19.12 -17.91
CA TYR A 29 4.22 17.77 -17.73
C TYR A 29 5.33 16.92 -17.11
N PRO A 30 5.72 17.16 -15.84
CA PRO A 30 6.72 16.35 -15.18
C PRO A 30 6.28 14.89 -15.17
N THR A 31 7.27 14.01 -15.32
CA THR A 31 7.06 12.58 -15.26
C THR A 31 7.25 12.12 -13.82
N LYS A 32 6.30 11.34 -13.31
CA LYS A 32 6.38 10.67 -12.02
C LYS A 32 6.35 9.16 -12.24
N THR A 33 7.22 8.45 -11.52
CA THR A 33 7.22 6.99 -11.45
C THR A 33 6.93 6.57 -10.02
N ILE A 34 5.94 5.70 -9.85
CA ILE A 34 5.52 5.15 -8.56
C ILE A 34 5.55 3.63 -8.63
N LYS A 35 5.95 3.00 -7.51
CA LYS A 35 6.00 1.53 -7.36
C LYS A 35 5.07 1.12 -6.22
N PHE A 36 4.16 0.19 -6.48
CA PHE A 36 3.27 -0.39 -5.49
C PHE A 36 3.54 -1.88 -5.33
N PHE A 37 3.36 -2.37 -4.11
CA PHE A 37 3.32 -3.79 -3.85
C PHE A 37 1.98 -4.36 -4.34
N VAL A 38 2.04 -5.43 -5.13
CA VAL A 38 0.85 -6.12 -5.65
C VAL A 38 0.46 -7.26 -4.73
N GLY A 39 1.42 -8.11 -4.37
CA GLY A 39 1.17 -9.24 -3.49
C GLY A 39 2.35 -10.20 -3.38
N GLN A 40 2.25 -11.15 -2.45
CA GLN A 40 3.22 -12.24 -2.32
C GLN A 40 2.53 -13.52 -1.84
N SER A 41 3.06 -14.67 -2.26
CA SER A 41 2.74 -15.97 -1.68
C SER A 41 3.86 -16.41 -0.74
N LEU A 42 3.50 -16.66 0.52
CA LEU A 42 4.39 -17.23 1.53
C LEU A 42 4.50 -18.77 1.39
N ASN A 43 3.51 -19.40 0.75
CA ASN A 43 3.49 -20.83 0.50
C ASN A 43 4.08 -21.15 -0.87
N THR A 44 4.58 -22.38 -1.00
CA THR A 44 4.94 -22.93 -2.32
C THR A 44 3.65 -23.08 -3.14
N LEU A 45 3.62 -22.45 -4.32
CA LEU A 45 2.57 -22.59 -5.32
C LEU A 45 2.89 -23.82 -6.17
N ASN A 46 1.94 -24.72 -6.34
CA ASN A 46 2.11 -25.98 -7.09
C ASN A 46 1.29 -25.98 -8.37
N GLU A 47 1.65 -26.87 -9.28
CA GLU A 47 0.92 -27.11 -10.53
C GLU A 47 -0.60 -27.21 -10.31
N GLY A 48 -1.35 -26.55 -11.19
CA GLY A 48 -2.81 -26.49 -11.15
C GLY A 48 -3.37 -25.45 -10.17
N GLN A 49 -2.57 -24.89 -9.26
CA GLN A 49 -3.07 -23.87 -8.33
C GLN A 49 -3.33 -22.53 -9.03
N THR A 50 -4.46 -21.92 -8.66
CA THR A 50 -4.87 -20.58 -9.08
C THR A 50 -4.98 -19.66 -7.87
N GLY A 51 -4.76 -18.37 -8.05
CA GLY A 51 -5.02 -17.37 -7.03
C GLY A 51 -4.95 -15.96 -7.57
N SER A 52 -5.13 -14.99 -6.67
CA SER A 52 -5.27 -13.58 -7.04
C SER A 52 -4.57 -12.68 -6.02
N PHE A 53 -3.90 -11.65 -6.50
CA PHE A 53 -3.42 -10.54 -5.69
C PHE A 53 -4.27 -9.31 -5.97
N ILE A 54 -5.00 -8.85 -4.95
CA ILE A 54 -5.80 -7.63 -5.02
C ILE A 54 -4.94 -6.48 -4.51
N PHE A 55 -4.81 -5.43 -5.30
CA PHE A 55 -3.98 -4.27 -4.98
C PHE A 55 -4.64 -2.96 -5.37
N THR A 56 -4.15 -1.88 -4.77
CA THR A 56 -4.63 -0.52 -5.04
C THR A 56 -3.49 0.33 -5.56
N VAL A 57 -3.75 1.04 -6.65
CA VAL A 57 -2.88 2.08 -7.22
C VAL A 57 -3.46 3.43 -6.82
N SER A 58 -2.71 4.18 -6.02
CA SER A 58 -3.08 5.53 -5.62
C SER A 58 -2.42 6.57 -6.52
N ILE A 59 -3.21 7.37 -7.22
CA ILE A 59 -2.73 8.47 -8.04
C ILE A 59 -3.12 9.78 -7.36
N PRO A 60 -2.16 10.55 -6.81
CA PRO A 60 -2.49 11.78 -6.10
C PRO A 60 -2.68 12.99 -7.03
N ASP A 61 -2.17 12.94 -8.27
CA ASP A 61 -2.19 14.09 -9.18
C ASP A 61 -3.41 14.07 -10.09
N THR A 62 -3.96 15.25 -10.38
CA THR A 62 -5.09 15.40 -11.28
C THR A 62 -4.66 15.31 -12.74
N LYS A 63 -5.56 14.80 -13.58
CA LYS A 63 -5.33 14.61 -15.03
C LYS A 63 -4.01 13.88 -15.36
N PRO A 64 -3.74 12.70 -14.77
CA PRO A 64 -2.59 11.89 -15.13
C PRO A 64 -2.68 11.41 -16.59
N ILE A 65 -1.54 11.36 -17.26
CA ILE A 65 -1.36 10.77 -18.58
C ILE A 65 -0.35 9.64 -18.43
N LEU A 66 -0.83 8.39 -18.42
CA LEU A 66 0.05 7.22 -18.33
C LEU A 66 1.03 7.20 -19.49
N ARG A 67 2.28 6.87 -19.17
CA ARG A 67 3.37 6.67 -20.12
C ARG A 67 3.88 5.23 -20.12
N SER A 68 3.80 4.54 -18.99
CA SER A 68 4.04 3.10 -18.90
C SER A 68 3.41 2.50 -17.64
N ALA A 69 3.10 1.21 -17.68
CA ALA A 69 2.78 0.42 -16.49
C ALA A 69 3.33 -0.99 -16.64
N PHE A 70 4.21 -1.39 -15.72
CA PHE A 70 4.83 -2.71 -15.75
C PHE A 70 4.61 -3.45 -14.43
N ILE A 71 4.12 -4.69 -14.52
CA ILE A 71 4.12 -5.61 -13.38
C ILE A 71 5.36 -6.48 -13.46
N GLU A 72 6.18 -6.38 -12.42
CA GLU A 72 7.30 -7.28 -12.16
C GLU A 72 6.78 -8.40 -11.25
N PHE A 73 6.74 -9.62 -11.76
CA PHE A 73 6.44 -10.83 -10.99
C PHE A 73 7.71 -11.65 -10.86
N SER A 74 8.11 -12.01 -9.64
CA SER A 74 9.34 -12.75 -9.40
C SER A 74 9.16 -13.85 -8.38
N GLY A 75 10.07 -14.81 -8.37
CA GLY A 75 10.05 -15.91 -7.41
C GLY A 75 11.15 -16.91 -7.66
N VAL A 76 11.05 -18.05 -7.00
CA VAL A 76 11.99 -19.17 -7.10
C VAL A 76 11.24 -20.40 -7.60
N SER A 77 11.61 -20.93 -8.75
CA SER A 77 11.10 -22.19 -9.27
C SER A 77 11.83 -23.37 -8.60
N LYS A 78 11.06 -24.34 -8.11
CA LYS A 78 11.56 -25.59 -7.56
C LYS A 78 11.49 -26.67 -8.65
N SER A 79 12.61 -26.79 -9.38
CA SER A 79 12.92 -27.72 -10.47
C SER A 79 11.81 -28.68 -10.93
N ALA A 80 11.04 -28.21 -11.90
CA ALA A 80 10.42 -29.05 -12.94
C ALA A 80 11.10 -28.72 -14.29
N ALA A 81 11.00 -29.61 -15.28
CA ALA A 81 11.40 -29.28 -16.64
C ALA A 81 10.39 -28.27 -17.22
N ASN A 82 10.86 -27.12 -17.71
CA ASN A 82 10.06 -26.06 -18.32
C ASN A 82 8.87 -25.60 -17.45
N PRO A 83 9.12 -25.08 -16.24
CA PRO A 83 8.04 -24.57 -15.40
C PRO A 83 7.30 -23.42 -16.11
N GLN A 84 5.99 -23.39 -15.95
CA GLN A 84 5.12 -22.46 -16.67
C GLN A 84 4.10 -21.83 -15.72
N ILE A 85 3.90 -20.53 -15.91
CA ILE A 85 2.89 -19.75 -15.19
C ILE A 85 2.07 -18.94 -16.19
N GLU A 86 0.78 -18.85 -15.92
CA GLU A 86 -0.14 -17.94 -16.56
C GLU A 86 -0.41 -16.77 -15.61
N LEU A 87 -0.25 -15.55 -16.11
CA LEU A 87 -0.58 -14.32 -15.38
C LEU A 87 -1.67 -13.57 -16.15
N SER A 88 -2.66 -13.05 -15.43
CA SER A 88 -3.77 -12.30 -16.02
C SER A 88 -4.09 -11.03 -15.26
N ILE A 89 -4.33 -9.95 -15.98
CA ILE A 89 -4.81 -8.69 -15.41
C ILE A 89 -5.87 -8.08 -16.32
N GLY A 90 -7.02 -7.70 -15.76
CA GLY A 90 -8.11 -7.09 -16.51
C GLY A 90 -8.63 -7.95 -17.68
N GLY A 91 -8.47 -9.27 -17.62
CA GLY A 91 -8.84 -10.22 -18.67
C GLY A 91 -7.77 -10.47 -19.75
N SER A 92 -6.66 -9.74 -19.74
CA SER A 92 -5.51 -10.00 -20.61
C SER A 92 -4.62 -11.06 -19.97
N THR A 93 -4.51 -12.22 -20.62
CA THR A 93 -3.77 -13.38 -20.11
C THR A 93 -2.51 -13.64 -20.93
N VAL A 94 -1.38 -13.85 -20.25
CA VAL A 94 -0.09 -14.18 -20.86
C VAL A 94 0.54 -15.38 -20.18
N ASN A 95 0.96 -16.35 -20.99
CA ASN A 95 1.69 -17.53 -20.53
C ASN A 95 3.19 -17.27 -20.60
N HIS A 96 3.90 -17.66 -19.54
CA HIS A 96 5.33 -17.51 -19.44
C HIS A 96 5.97 -18.86 -19.11
N GLU A 97 6.91 -19.28 -19.96
CA GLU A 97 7.88 -20.31 -19.62
C GLU A 97 8.98 -19.67 -18.78
N LEU A 98 9.28 -20.25 -17.61
CA LEU A 98 10.35 -19.73 -16.77
C LEU A 98 11.65 -20.41 -17.18
N THR A 99 12.65 -19.59 -17.51
CA THR A 99 13.99 -20.07 -17.82
C THR A 99 14.71 -20.45 -16.53
N THR A 100 14.56 -21.70 -16.10
CA THR A 100 15.36 -22.27 -15.02
C THR A 100 16.60 -22.93 -15.59
N ILE A 101 17.69 -22.16 -15.70
CA ILE A 101 19.01 -22.79 -15.80
C ILE A 101 19.26 -23.45 -14.45
N SER A 102 19.73 -24.70 -14.43
CA SER A 102 19.89 -25.54 -13.23
C SER A 102 20.55 -24.87 -12.00
N ASP A 103 21.25 -23.75 -12.18
CA ASP A 103 21.96 -22.98 -11.15
C ASP A 103 21.28 -21.66 -10.73
N LYS A 104 20.17 -21.25 -11.38
CA LYS A 104 19.41 -20.02 -11.09
C LYS A 104 17.91 -20.31 -11.05
N PRO A 105 17.38 -20.82 -9.92
CA PRO A 105 15.94 -21.06 -9.78
C PRO A 105 15.14 -19.76 -9.66
N TYR A 106 15.79 -18.60 -9.47
CA TYR A 106 15.13 -17.30 -9.42
C TYR A 106 14.74 -16.81 -10.82
N PHE A 107 13.51 -16.32 -10.96
CA PHE A 107 12.98 -15.76 -12.20
C PHE A 107 12.34 -14.39 -11.98
N ILE A 108 12.30 -13.60 -13.05
CA ILE A 108 11.56 -12.35 -13.15
C ILE A 108 10.76 -12.37 -14.46
N ILE A 109 9.49 -12.03 -14.38
CA ILE A 109 8.61 -11.74 -15.50
C ILE A 109 8.26 -10.26 -15.43
N ASN A 110 8.42 -9.55 -16.54
CA ASN A 110 7.94 -8.18 -16.70
C ASN A 110 6.76 -8.18 -17.66
N LEU A 111 5.58 -7.81 -17.17
CA LEU A 111 4.37 -7.68 -17.95
C LEU A 111 4.20 -6.21 -18.33
N ASP A 112 4.08 -5.90 -19.62
CA ASP A 112 3.52 -4.62 -20.05
C ASP A 112 2.01 -4.66 -19.84
N THR A 113 1.51 -3.74 -19.01
CA THR A 113 0.13 -3.71 -18.55
C THR A 113 -0.51 -2.36 -18.77
N MET A 114 0.13 -1.48 -19.55
CA MET A 114 -0.28 -0.09 -19.71
C MET A 114 -1.77 0.07 -20.08
N GLU A 115 -2.28 -0.79 -20.97
CA GLU A 115 -3.67 -0.74 -21.42
C GLU A 115 -4.69 -1.06 -20.31
N ASN A 116 -4.32 -1.91 -19.35
CA ASN A 116 -5.18 -2.31 -18.23
C ASN A 116 -5.42 -1.18 -17.21
N PHE A 117 -4.61 -0.11 -17.26
CA PHE A 117 -4.72 1.06 -16.38
C PHE A 117 -5.31 2.29 -17.10
N SER A 118 -5.96 2.09 -18.25
CA SER A 118 -6.55 3.18 -19.05
C SER A 118 -7.67 3.95 -18.32
N ASN A 119 -8.27 3.36 -17.28
CA ASN A 119 -9.28 3.99 -16.42
C ASN A 119 -8.71 5.07 -15.47
N ILE A 120 -7.39 5.14 -15.31
CA ILE A 120 -6.73 6.19 -14.53
C ILE A 120 -6.79 7.49 -15.33
N LYS A 121 -7.75 8.36 -14.97
CA LYS A 121 -8.00 9.65 -15.64
C LYS A 121 -7.95 10.85 -14.70
N ASP A 122 -7.97 10.62 -13.39
CA ASP A 122 -7.89 11.67 -12.39
C ASP A 122 -7.19 11.16 -11.12
N ALA A 123 -7.07 12.03 -10.13
CA ALA A 123 -6.59 11.64 -8.81
C ALA A 123 -7.59 10.66 -8.16
N GLY A 124 -7.07 9.61 -7.53
CA GLY A 124 -7.90 8.61 -6.86
C GLY A 124 -7.17 7.32 -6.54
N ASP A 125 -7.90 6.44 -5.84
CA ASP A 125 -7.48 5.08 -5.53
C ASP A 125 -8.18 4.11 -6.49
N TYR A 126 -7.39 3.32 -7.21
CA TYR A 126 -7.87 2.39 -8.22
C TYR A 126 -7.52 0.96 -7.83
N SER A 127 -8.53 0.10 -7.68
CA SER A 127 -8.34 -1.31 -7.30
C SER A 127 -8.23 -2.21 -8.52
N TYR A 128 -7.27 -3.13 -8.48
CA TYR A 128 -6.99 -4.09 -9.54
C TYR A 128 -6.73 -5.47 -8.94
N THR A 129 -6.81 -6.48 -9.81
CA THR A 129 -6.52 -7.87 -9.48
C THR A 129 -5.49 -8.40 -10.48
N LEU A 130 -4.40 -8.97 -9.96
CA LEU A 130 -3.48 -9.80 -10.73
C LEU A 130 -3.78 -11.26 -10.41
N ASP A 131 -4.32 -11.98 -11.38
CA ASP A 131 -4.60 -13.40 -11.29
C ASP A 131 -3.38 -14.21 -11.75
N TYR A 132 -3.18 -15.37 -11.14
CA TYR A 132 -2.15 -16.32 -11.53
C TYR A 132 -2.68 -17.75 -11.57
N LYS A 133 -2.08 -18.56 -12.45
CA LYS A 133 -2.26 -20.00 -12.50
C LYS A 133 -0.94 -20.70 -12.78
N ILE A 134 -0.57 -21.67 -11.96
CA ILE A 134 0.63 -22.47 -12.20
C ILE A 134 0.28 -23.56 -13.20
N LEU A 135 0.84 -23.47 -14.41
CA LEU A 135 0.57 -24.42 -15.49
C LEU A 135 1.46 -25.66 -15.40
N ASN A 136 2.71 -25.50 -14.95
CA ASN A 136 3.66 -26.59 -14.79
C ASN A 136 4.70 -26.25 -13.71
N GLY A 137 5.04 -27.23 -12.86
CA GLY A 137 6.05 -27.11 -11.80
C GLY A 137 5.58 -26.43 -10.51
N SER A 138 6.54 -26.08 -9.65
CA SER A 138 6.27 -25.43 -8.35
C SER A 138 7.08 -24.15 -8.18
N LEU A 139 6.47 -23.11 -7.64
CA LEU A 139 7.07 -21.80 -7.39
C LEU A 139 7.06 -21.46 -5.89
N SER A 140 8.07 -20.76 -5.40
CA SER A 140 8.19 -20.31 -4.01
C SER A 140 8.62 -18.86 -3.98
N LEU A 141 8.35 -18.15 -2.88
CA LEU A 141 8.71 -16.73 -2.73
C LEU A 141 8.16 -15.86 -3.86
N ALA A 142 7.03 -16.27 -4.43
CA ALA A 142 6.37 -15.55 -5.51
C ALA A 142 5.89 -14.20 -4.99
N ASN A 143 6.29 -13.12 -5.63
CA ASN A 143 5.89 -11.76 -5.28
C ASN A 143 5.74 -10.91 -6.53
N ALA A 144 4.95 -9.86 -6.41
CA ALA A 144 4.72 -8.92 -7.50
C ALA A 144 4.75 -7.47 -7.02
N PHE A 145 5.30 -6.62 -7.88
CA PHE A 145 5.22 -5.17 -7.76
C PHE A 145 4.76 -4.58 -9.09
N ILE A 146 4.06 -3.46 -9.02
CA ILE A 146 3.74 -2.67 -10.20
C ILE A 146 4.51 -1.36 -10.18
N THR A 147 5.08 -0.99 -11.33
CA THR A 147 5.70 0.32 -11.56
C THR A 147 4.90 1.06 -12.61
N ILE A 148 4.36 2.23 -12.25
CA ILE A 148 3.59 3.08 -13.15
C ILE A 148 4.33 4.39 -13.34
N THR A 149 4.50 4.78 -14.59
CA THR A 149 5.04 6.07 -14.98
C THR A 149 3.97 6.87 -15.68
N TYR A 150 3.72 8.11 -15.23
CA TYR A 150 2.76 9.02 -15.84
C TYR A 150 3.29 10.44 -15.81
N GLN A 151 2.79 11.24 -16.75
CA GLN A 151 2.90 12.69 -16.70
C GLN A 151 1.66 13.26 -16.03
N TYR A 152 1.80 14.40 -15.38
CA TYR A 152 0.67 15.08 -14.76
C TYR A 152 0.76 16.58 -14.98
N SER A 153 -0.37 17.27 -14.95
CA SER A 153 -0.40 18.73 -15.08
C SER A 153 -0.20 19.36 -13.70
N THR A 154 0.80 20.23 -13.56
CA THR A 154 0.96 21.05 -12.36
C THR A 154 0.10 22.31 -12.49
N GLN A 155 -1.21 22.24 -12.17
CA GLN A 155 -1.87 23.47 -11.71
C GLN A 155 -1.24 23.86 -10.36
N ASN A 156 -0.81 25.11 -10.22
CA ASN A 156 0.14 25.58 -9.21
C ASN A 156 -0.21 25.17 -7.76
N GLY A 157 0.58 24.23 -7.26
CA GLY A 157 0.80 23.93 -5.84
C GLY A 157 0.10 22.70 -5.28
N TYR A 158 0.38 22.40 -4.02
CA TYR A 158 -0.22 21.28 -3.29
C TYR A 158 -1.74 21.44 -3.22
N PRO A 159 -2.49 20.34 -3.41
CA PRO A 159 -3.91 20.37 -3.13
C PRO A 159 -4.11 20.76 -1.66
N THR A 160 -5.14 21.57 -1.38
CA THR A 160 -5.43 22.04 -0.01
C THR A 160 -5.76 20.90 0.95
N GLN A 161 -6.12 19.72 0.42
CA GLN A 161 -6.31 18.49 1.17
C GLN A 161 -5.94 17.26 0.32
N GLY A 162 -5.41 16.22 0.97
CA GLY A 162 -5.22 14.89 0.40
C GLY A 162 -5.34 13.82 1.48
N SER A 163 -5.51 12.55 1.09
CA SER A 163 -5.60 11.45 2.05
C SER A 163 -4.92 10.18 1.56
N LEU A 164 -4.41 9.41 2.51
CA LEU A 164 -3.81 8.09 2.30
C LEU A 164 -4.50 7.10 3.23
N THR A 165 -5.03 6.01 2.69
CA THR A 165 -5.55 4.90 3.49
C THR A 165 -4.58 3.72 3.43
N SER A 166 -4.27 3.13 4.57
CA SER A 166 -3.37 1.97 4.63
C SER A 166 -4.00 0.69 4.08
N SER A 167 -3.16 -0.30 3.78
CA SER A 167 -3.57 -1.70 3.67
C SER A 167 -4.16 -2.23 4.98
N THR A 168 -4.79 -3.41 4.92
CA THR A 168 -5.26 -4.13 6.11
C THR A 168 -4.07 -4.72 6.87
N TYR A 169 -4.00 -4.47 8.18
CA TYR A 169 -3.02 -5.10 9.07
C TYR A 169 -3.70 -6.12 9.97
N ASP A 170 -3.13 -7.32 10.07
CA ASP A 170 -3.56 -8.39 10.97
C ASP A 170 -2.69 -8.40 12.24
N MET A 171 -3.32 -8.33 13.42
CA MET A 171 -2.65 -8.40 14.72
C MET A 171 -2.46 -9.85 15.21
N GLY A 172 -2.91 -10.85 14.45
CA GLY A 172 -2.81 -12.28 14.76
C GLY A 172 -3.90 -12.80 15.69
N GLY A 173 -4.67 -11.91 16.30
CA GLY A 173 -5.78 -12.21 17.21
C GLY A 173 -6.48 -10.92 17.64
N ALA A 174 -7.57 -11.05 18.41
CA ALA A 174 -8.20 -9.89 19.01
C ALA A 174 -7.19 -9.16 19.91
N SER A 175 -7.04 -7.85 19.74
CA SER A 175 -6.04 -7.04 20.45
C SER A 175 -6.59 -5.68 20.84
N ALA A 176 -5.90 -5.00 21.76
CA ALA A 176 -6.15 -3.62 22.15
C ALA A 176 -5.13 -2.67 21.50
N LEU A 177 -5.61 -1.60 20.88
CA LEU A 177 -4.76 -0.55 20.33
C LEU A 177 -4.45 0.48 21.41
N ASN A 178 -3.17 0.77 21.63
CA ASN A 178 -2.70 1.58 22.76
C ASN A 178 -2.48 3.04 22.35
N THR A 179 -1.55 3.29 21.43
CA THR A 179 -1.17 4.65 21.03
C THR A 179 -0.86 4.71 19.55
N ILE A 180 -1.13 5.84 18.93
CA ILE A 180 -0.70 6.17 17.58
C ILE A 180 0.35 7.27 17.61
N SER A 181 1.42 7.09 16.86
CA SER A 181 2.50 8.07 16.69
C SER A 181 2.96 8.08 15.25
N TRP A 182 3.46 9.21 14.80
CA TRP A 182 4.05 9.36 13.48
C TRP A 182 5.27 10.27 13.53
N ASP A 183 6.17 10.06 12.58
CA ASP A 183 7.35 10.88 12.36
C ASP A 183 7.09 11.77 11.15
N ALA A 184 6.97 13.08 11.41
CA ALA A 184 6.78 14.09 10.39
C ALA A 184 8.07 14.92 10.29
N ASN A 185 8.87 14.66 9.26
CA ASN A 185 10.14 15.35 9.04
C ASN A 185 9.96 16.86 8.87
N THR A 186 8.83 17.26 8.29
CA THR A 186 8.45 18.67 8.10
C THR A 186 6.95 18.82 8.34
N LEU A 187 6.60 19.74 9.25
CA LEU A 187 5.24 20.25 9.40
C LEU A 187 5.28 21.77 9.18
N PRO A 188 5.19 22.23 7.92
CA PRO A 188 5.22 23.66 7.60
C PRO A 188 4.10 24.42 8.33
N ASN A 189 4.34 25.69 8.66
CA ASN A 189 3.27 26.58 9.08
C ASN A 189 2.17 26.57 8.02
N ASN A 190 0.91 26.46 8.45
CA ASN A 190 -0.29 26.29 7.61
C ASN A 190 -0.54 24.89 7.04
N ALA A 191 0.22 23.89 7.46
CA ALA A 191 -0.01 22.49 7.10
C ALA A 191 -0.49 21.68 8.32
N LYS A 192 -1.35 20.67 8.11
CA LYS A 192 -1.86 19.79 9.18
C LYS A 192 -1.81 18.33 8.75
N ILE A 193 -1.54 17.49 9.75
CA ILE A 193 -1.68 16.02 9.67
C ILE A 193 -2.82 15.65 10.61
N LYS A 194 -3.73 14.82 10.10
CA LYS A 194 -4.84 14.24 10.87
C LYS A 194 -4.87 12.74 10.61
N VAL A 195 -5.13 11.94 11.64
CA VAL A 195 -5.23 10.49 11.49
C VAL A 195 -6.54 9.99 12.03
N GLN A 196 -7.09 8.95 11.40
CA GLN A 196 -8.19 8.14 11.93
C GLN A 196 -7.82 6.67 11.83
N ILE A 197 -8.41 5.86 12.70
CA ILE A 197 -8.18 4.42 12.77
C ILE A 197 -9.49 3.70 12.53
N ALA A 198 -9.43 2.56 11.86
CA ALA A 198 -10.55 1.64 11.71
C ALA A 198 -10.11 0.25 12.16
N THR A 199 -11.01 -0.50 12.79
CA THR A 199 -10.76 -1.87 13.21
C THR A 199 -11.90 -2.80 12.81
N SER A 200 -11.59 -4.07 12.58
CA SER A 200 -12.54 -5.10 12.14
C SER A 200 -12.11 -6.49 12.62
N ASN A 201 -13.05 -7.42 12.72
CA ASN A 201 -12.77 -8.86 12.91
C ASN A 201 -12.76 -9.64 11.58
N ILE A 202 -13.02 -8.97 10.46
CA ILE A 202 -13.00 -9.53 9.11
C ILE A 202 -11.99 -8.73 8.27
N GLU A 203 -11.12 -9.43 7.56
CA GLU A 203 -10.00 -8.85 6.77
C GLU A 203 -10.46 -7.87 5.69
N SER A 204 -11.67 -8.07 5.14
CA SER A 204 -12.26 -7.19 4.13
C SER A 204 -12.99 -5.97 4.72
N GLY A 205 -13.15 -5.89 6.04
CA GLY A 205 -13.94 -4.85 6.72
C GLY A 205 -15.28 -5.38 7.24
N PRO A 206 -16.21 -4.51 7.68
CA PRO A 206 -16.33 -3.10 7.34
C PRO A 206 -15.25 -2.21 7.97
N TRP A 207 -14.92 -1.10 7.29
CA TRP A 207 -13.93 -0.13 7.77
C TRP A 207 -14.62 1.18 8.15
N VAL A 208 -14.69 1.46 9.46
CA VAL A 208 -15.20 2.73 9.99
C VAL A 208 -14.04 3.48 10.65
N PHE A 209 -13.60 4.55 9.99
CA PHE A 209 -12.52 5.41 10.48
C PHE A 209 -13.03 6.36 11.56
N LEU A 210 -12.42 6.29 12.74
CA LEU A 210 -12.77 7.06 13.93
C LEU A 210 -11.54 7.77 14.49
N GLY A 211 -11.75 8.92 15.11
CA GLY A 211 -10.72 9.64 15.86
C GLY A 211 -10.79 9.39 17.38
N PRO A 212 -10.12 10.24 18.19
CA PRO A 212 -9.92 10.02 19.62
C PRO A 212 -11.21 10.10 20.45
N ASP A 213 -12.30 10.68 19.93
CA ASP A 213 -13.60 10.71 20.61
C ASP A 213 -14.52 9.52 20.22
N GLY A 214 -14.02 8.60 19.38
CA GLY A 214 -14.79 7.46 18.89
C GLY A 214 -15.84 7.78 17.82
N THR A 215 -15.81 8.98 17.23
CA THR A 215 -16.68 9.43 16.14
C THR A 215 -15.92 9.57 14.81
N LYS A 216 -16.68 9.63 13.70
CA LYS A 216 -16.13 9.82 12.34
C LYS A 216 -15.64 11.24 12.06
N PHE A 217 -15.96 12.20 12.95
CA PHE A 217 -15.68 13.62 12.74
C PHE A 217 -14.46 14.13 13.52
N SER A 218 -13.92 13.32 14.43
CA SER A 218 -12.68 13.61 15.13
C SER A 218 -11.47 12.94 14.46
N PHE A 219 -10.28 13.45 14.80
CA PHE A 219 -9.01 12.99 14.27
C PHE A 219 -7.96 13.03 15.38
N TYR A 220 -7.02 12.10 15.34
CA TYR A 220 -5.78 12.20 16.09
C TYR A 220 -4.92 13.25 15.37
N GLU A 221 -4.51 14.30 16.07
CA GLU A 221 -3.79 15.45 15.50
C GLU A 221 -2.38 15.63 16.08
N SER A 222 -2.05 14.87 17.13
CA SER A 222 -0.76 14.85 17.81
C SER A 222 -0.14 13.45 17.81
N SER A 223 1.16 13.38 17.54
CA SER A 223 1.92 12.13 17.60
C SER A 223 2.05 11.67 19.07
N GLY A 224 1.71 10.41 19.34
CA GLY A 224 1.74 9.82 20.68
C GLY A 224 0.38 9.76 21.38
N GLU A 225 -0.71 10.14 20.71
CA GLU A 225 -2.06 10.08 21.28
C GLU A 225 -2.50 8.64 21.60
N THR A 226 -3.25 8.50 22.69
CA THR A 226 -3.91 7.24 23.08
C THR A 226 -5.05 6.93 22.12
N ILE A 227 -5.11 5.70 21.64
CA ILE A 227 -6.15 5.25 20.72
C ILE A 227 -7.44 4.98 21.49
N HIS A 228 -8.58 5.42 20.94
CA HIS A 228 -9.87 5.27 21.59
C HIS A 228 -10.22 3.77 21.81
N PRO A 229 -10.67 3.36 23.02
CA PRO A 229 -10.90 1.94 23.37
C PRO A 229 -11.93 1.20 22.51
N ARG A 230 -12.76 1.92 21.74
CA ARG A 230 -13.69 1.36 20.74
C ARG A 230 -12.96 0.52 19.67
N HIS A 231 -11.65 0.71 19.50
CA HIS A 231 -10.84 -0.09 18.59
C HIS A 231 -10.35 -1.44 19.17
N ASN A 232 -10.61 -1.71 20.45
CA ASN A 232 -10.16 -2.94 21.09
C ASN A 232 -10.97 -4.17 20.66
N ASN A 233 -10.45 -5.36 20.98
CA ASN A 233 -11.07 -6.66 20.70
C ASN A 233 -11.34 -6.90 19.20
N SER A 234 -10.51 -6.30 18.35
CA SER A 234 -10.51 -6.50 16.91
C SER A 234 -9.22 -7.17 16.48
N ARG A 235 -9.26 -7.98 15.42
CA ARG A 235 -8.06 -8.64 14.86
C ARG A 235 -7.34 -7.79 13.82
N TYR A 236 -8.09 -7.05 13.01
CA TYR A 236 -7.55 -6.27 11.90
C TYR A 236 -7.70 -4.78 12.13
N TYR A 237 -6.76 -3.98 11.63
CA TYR A 237 -6.86 -2.53 11.63
C TYR A 237 -6.41 -1.90 10.31
N LYS A 238 -6.87 -0.67 10.08
CA LYS A 238 -6.38 0.27 9.08
C LYS A 238 -6.22 1.64 9.70
N TYR A 239 -5.36 2.47 9.12
CA TYR A 239 -5.35 3.90 9.41
C TYR A 239 -5.57 4.71 8.14
N LYS A 240 -6.12 5.90 8.31
CA LYS A 240 -6.26 6.91 7.27
C LYS A 240 -5.59 8.18 7.72
N VAL A 241 -4.66 8.67 6.92
CA VAL A 241 -4.00 9.96 7.11
C VAL A 241 -4.65 10.97 6.20
N VAL A 242 -4.96 12.14 6.73
CA VAL A 242 -5.43 13.29 5.98
C VAL A 242 -4.41 14.41 6.14
N PHE A 243 -3.90 14.88 5.01
CA PHE A 243 -3.00 16.02 4.92
C PHE A 243 -3.83 17.23 4.50
N SER A 244 -3.54 18.40 5.06
CA SER A 244 -4.08 19.65 4.54
C SER A 244 -3.06 20.76 4.58
N THR A 245 -3.19 21.71 3.66
CA THR A 245 -2.38 22.92 3.62
C THR A 245 -3.22 24.12 3.20
N ARG A 246 -2.94 25.29 3.76
CA ARG A 246 -3.49 26.57 3.28
C ARG A 246 -2.51 27.33 2.40
N ASP A 247 -1.28 26.83 2.29
CA ASP A 247 -0.24 27.39 1.43
C ASP A 247 0.08 26.34 0.35
N PRO A 248 -0.31 26.59 -0.91
CA PRO A 248 -0.09 25.66 -2.00
C PRO A 248 1.41 25.47 -2.33
N SER A 249 2.34 26.20 -1.71
CA SER A 249 3.79 25.99 -1.87
C SER A 249 4.40 25.01 -0.85
N VAL A 250 3.68 24.63 0.21
CA VAL A 250 4.16 23.73 1.28
C VAL A 250 3.12 22.67 1.69
N THR A 251 3.56 21.46 2.04
CA THR A 251 2.69 20.39 2.55
C THR A 251 3.43 19.59 3.64
N PRO A 252 2.73 18.89 4.56
CA PRO A 252 3.39 18.02 5.52
C PRO A 252 3.93 16.76 4.83
N ASN A 253 5.07 16.27 5.30
CA ASN A 253 5.55 14.91 5.00
C ASN A 253 5.43 14.05 6.26
N ILE A 254 5.00 12.79 6.08
CA ILE A 254 5.15 11.73 7.09
C ILE A 254 6.06 10.66 6.51
N ASN A 255 7.05 10.26 7.29
CA ASN A 255 7.97 9.18 6.95
C ASN A 255 7.59 7.84 7.59
N LYS A 256 6.80 7.88 8.66
CA LYS A 256 6.51 6.70 9.47
C LYS A 256 5.27 6.90 10.30
N ILE A 257 4.45 5.85 10.38
CA ILE A 257 3.35 5.71 11.33
C ILE A 257 3.63 4.47 12.19
N LYS A 258 3.43 4.61 13.50
CA LYS A 258 3.61 3.57 14.50
C LYS A 258 2.36 3.48 15.36
N ILE A 259 1.75 2.30 15.37
CA ILE A 259 0.65 1.93 16.25
C ILE A 259 1.17 0.89 17.24
N ASN A 260 1.04 1.17 18.53
CA ASN A 260 1.32 0.20 19.59
C ASN A 260 0.04 -0.56 19.91
N TYR A 261 0.15 -1.88 20.10
CA TYR A 261 -0.98 -2.73 20.49
C TYR A 261 -0.52 -3.81 21.47
N SER A 262 -1.49 -4.44 22.14
CA SER A 262 -1.27 -5.57 23.04
C SER A 262 -2.35 -6.65 22.80
N PRO A 263 -1.97 -7.94 22.74
CA PRO A 263 -2.91 -9.06 22.75
C PRO A 263 -3.79 -9.10 23.99
#